data_AF-A0A2K5YP14-F1
#
_entry.id   AF-A0A2K5YP14-F1
#
_cell.length_a   1.000
_cell.length_b   1.000
_cell.length_c   1.000
_cell.angle_alpha   90.00
_cell.angle_beta   90.00
_cell.angle_gamma   90.00
#
_symmetry.space_group_name_H-M   'P 1'
#
loop_
_entity.id
_entity.type
_entity.pdbx_description
1 polymer ?
#
loop_
_entity_poly.entity_id
_entity_poly.type
_entity_poly.pdbx_seq_one_letter_code
_entity_poly.pdbx_strand_id
1 'polypeptide(L)' 'ALVKPSQIFTLTCTFSGFSLSTSGMGVGWIRKALEWLASIYWNDGKYYSPSLKSRLPVSKDTSKNQVVATMTKNMYR' A
#
# COMPACT_ATOMS: atom_id res chain seq x y z
N ALA A 1 -16.10 18.60 -22.60
CA ALA A 1 -14.63 18.62 -22.45
C ALA A 1 -14.18 17.38 -21.69
N LEU A 2 -13.06 16.82 -22.13
CA LEU A 2 -12.43 15.55 -21.74
C LEU A 2 -12.23 15.45 -20.21
N VAL A 3 -12.53 14.27 -19.64
CA VAL A 3 -12.49 13.97 -18.20
C VAL A 3 -11.09 14.21 -17.64
N LYS A 4 -10.98 14.92 -16.50
CA LYS A 4 -9.71 15.13 -15.78
C LYS A 4 -9.07 13.78 -15.44
N PRO A 5 -7.74 13.60 -15.63
CA PRO A 5 -7.08 12.33 -15.37
C PRO A 5 -7.26 11.94 -13.89
N SER A 6 -7.43 10.64 -13.67
CA SER A 6 -7.47 9.97 -12.38
C SER A 6 -6.47 10.57 -11.40
N GLN A 7 -6.95 11.22 -10.34
CA GLN A 7 -6.07 11.76 -9.30
C GLN A 7 -5.38 10.58 -8.58
N ILE A 8 -4.05 10.62 -8.59
CA ILE A 8 -3.19 9.68 -7.88
C ILE A 8 -2.90 10.26 -6.50
N PHE A 9 -3.05 9.44 -5.47
CA PHE A 9 -2.71 9.76 -4.10
C PHE A 9 -1.63 8.79 -3.63
N THR A 10 -0.52 9.34 -3.15
CA THR A 10 0.58 8.53 -2.59
C THR A 10 0.54 8.63 -1.08
N LEU A 11 0.46 7.48 -0.42
CA LEU A 11 0.57 7.36 1.03
C LEU A 11 1.95 6.79 1.35
N THR A 12 2.69 7.47 2.23
CA THR A 12 4.00 7.01 2.72
C THR A 12 3.90 6.82 4.23
N CYS A 13 4.25 5.64 4.71
CA CYS A 13 4.36 5.33 6.12
C CYS A 13 5.84 5.13 6.46
N THR A 14 6.35 5.88 7.43
CA THR A 14 7.73 5.76 7.93
C THR A 14 7.69 5.20 9.33
N PHE A 15 8.57 4.24 9.61
CA PHE A 15 8.61 3.55 10.89
C PHE A 15 9.87 3.89 11.67
N SER A 16 9.74 3.97 12.99
CA SER A 16 10.85 4.13 13.93
C SER A 16 10.73 3.08 15.03
N GLY A 17 11.86 2.65 15.59
CA GLY A 17 11.90 1.64 16.67
C GLY A 17 11.80 0.17 16.23
N PHE A 18 11.53 -0.11 14.95
CA PHE A 18 11.60 -1.46 14.39
C PHE A 18 12.00 -1.41 12.92
N SER A 19 12.48 -2.52 12.35
CA SER A 19 12.85 -2.63 10.94
C SER A 19 11.83 -3.43 10.14
N LEU A 20 11.49 -2.97 8.94
CA LEU A 20 10.66 -3.71 7.99
C LEU A 20 11.36 -4.95 7.41
N SER A 21 12.67 -5.11 7.62
CA SER A 21 13.41 -6.34 7.28
C SER A 21 13.35 -7.41 8.39
N THR A 22 12.84 -7.07 9.58
CA THR A 22 12.74 -8.03 10.69
C THR A 22 11.74 -9.14 10.35
N SER A 23 12.17 -10.40 10.54
CA SER A 23 11.33 -11.56 10.28
C SER A 23 10.02 -11.49 11.08
N GLY A 24 8.91 -11.84 10.43
CA GLY A 24 7.56 -11.77 10.99
C GLY A 24 6.90 -10.39 10.91
N MET A 25 7.58 -9.34 10.46
CA MET A 25 6.97 -8.02 10.29
C MET A 25 6.09 -7.94 9.04
N GLY A 26 5.04 -7.14 9.13
CA GLY A 26 4.15 -6.83 8.01
C GLY A 26 3.41 -5.52 8.22
N VAL A 27 3.04 -4.89 7.12
CA VAL A 27 2.29 -3.64 7.09
C VAL A 27 1.02 -3.85 6.28
N GLY A 28 -0.12 -3.53 6.89
CA GLY A 28 -1.43 -3.60 6.27
C GLY A 28 -1.98 -2.21 5.92
N TRP A 29 -2.61 -2.11 4.75
CA TRP A 29 -3.38 -0.94 4.32
C TRP A 29 -4.87 -1.27 4.47
N ILE A 30 -5.56 -0.49 5.29
CA ILE A 30 -7.01 -0.61 5.53
C ILE A 30 -7.70 0.71 5.22
N ARG A 31 -8.91 0.65 4.65
CA ARG A 31 -9.81 1.81 4.58
C ARG A 31 -10.84 1.76 5.70
N LYS A 32 -11.54 2.88 5.91
CA LYS A 32 -12.66 2.98 6.86
C LYS A 32 -13.65 1.83 6.63
N ALA A 33 -14.30 1.38 7.69
CA ALA A 33 -15.14 0.17 7.73
C ALA A 33 -14.38 -1.18 7.58
N LEU A 34 -13.11 -1.23 8.03
CA LEU A 34 -12.31 -2.46 8.13
C LEU A 34 -12.03 -3.17 6.80
N GLU A 35 -12.21 -2.50 5.67
CA GLU A 35 -11.88 -3.10 4.39
C GLU A 35 -10.37 -3.13 4.18
N TRP A 36 -9.86 -4.36 4.07
CA TRP A 36 -8.48 -4.64 3.74
C TRP A 36 -8.20 -4.23 2.30
N LEU A 37 -7.06 -3.60 2.06
CA LEU A 37 -6.65 -3.17 0.73
C LEU A 37 -5.48 -4.01 0.24
N ALA A 38 -4.41 -4.03 1.04
CA ALA A 38 -3.18 -4.73 0.74
C ALA A 38 -2.33 -4.96 1.99
N SER A 39 -1.38 -5.85 1.88
CA SER A 39 -0.33 -6.07 2.87
C SER A 39 1.00 -6.28 2.18
N ILE A 40 2.07 -5.88 2.86
CA ILE A 40 3.44 -6.21 2.48
C ILE A 40 4.18 -6.74 3.70
N TYR A 41 4.89 -7.85 3.52
CA TYR A 41 5.61 -8.55 4.59
C TYR A 41 7.13 -8.36 4.48
N TRP A 42 7.83 -8.75 5.54
CA TRP A 42 9.28 -8.67 5.66
C TRP A 42 10.03 -9.35 4.51
N ASN A 43 9.48 -10.44 3.97
CA ASN A 43 10.02 -11.21 2.85
C ASN A 43 9.54 -10.73 1.46
N ASP A 44 9.01 -9.51 1.38
CA ASP A 44 8.43 -8.91 0.16
C ASP A 44 7.17 -9.61 -0.36
N GLY A 45 6.63 -10.57 0.39
CA GLY A 45 5.31 -11.14 0.14
C GLY A 45 4.25 -10.05 0.15
N LYS A 46 3.38 -10.03 -0.87
CA LYS A 46 2.29 -9.05 -0.99
C LYS A 46 0.95 -9.76 -1.08
N TYR A 47 0.00 -9.28 -0.29
CA TYR A 47 -1.40 -9.67 -0.39
C TYR A 47 -2.20 -8.46 -0.85
N TYR A 48 -3.18 -8.68 -1.73
CA TYR A 48 -4.08 -7.64 -2.20
C TYR A 48 -5.51 -8.16 -2.13
N SER A 49 -6.44 -7.27 -1.82
CA SER A 49 -7.85 -7.58 -2.02
C SER A 49 -8.12 -7.85 -3.50
N PRO A 50 -9.02 -8.80 -3.85
CA PRO A 50 -9.17 -9.29 -5.22
C PRO A 50 -9.40 -8.20 -6.27
N SER A 51 -10.13 -7.13 -5.92
CA SER A 51 -10.45 -6.01 -6.80
C SER A 51 -9.30 -5.02 -7.01
N LEU A 52 -8.23 -5.08 -6.21
CA LEU A 52 -7.22 -4.02 -6.12
C LEU A 52 -5.82 -4.44 -6.59
N LYS A 53 -5.60 -5.73 -6.87
CA LYS A 53 -4.28 -6.27 -7.23
C LYS A 53 -3.59 -5.51 -8.38
N SER A 54 -4.34 -5.06 -9.38
CA SER A 54 -3.81 -4.29 -10.52
C SER A 54 -3.86 -2.77 -10.35
N ARG A 55 -4.49 -2.26 -9.28
CA ARG A 55 -4.84 -0.84 -9.13
C ARG A 55 -4.19 -0.16 -7.93
N LEU A 56 -3.62 -0.93 -7.02
CA LEU A 56 -2.98 -0.45 -5.79
C LEU A 56 -1.51 -0.91 -5.73
N PRO A 57 -0.56 -0.24 -6.39
CA PRO A 57 0.86 -0.54 -6.20
C PRO A 57 1.28 -0.30 -4.75
N VAL A 58 1.91 -1.31 -4.14
CA VAL A 58 2.54 -1.20 -2.81
C VAL A 58 4.02 -1.59 -2.89
N SER A 59 4.88 -0.79 -2.29
CA SER A 59 6.32 -1.01 -2.20
C SER A 59 6.85 -0.78 -0.79
N LYS A 60 7.99 -1.40 -0.50
CA LYS A 60 8.74 -1.28 0.76
C LYS A 60 10.16 -0.85 0.42
N ASP A 61 10.67 0.12 1.17
CA ASP A 61 12.07 0.55 1.15
C ASP A 61 12.65 0.33 2.56
N THR A 62 13.45 -0.73 2.72
CA THR A 62 14.06 -1.08 4.00
C THR A 62 15.23 -0.16 4.37
N SER A 63 15.86 0.51 3.40
CA SER A 63 16.96 1.45 3.66
C SER A 63 16.46 2.72 4.35
N LYS A 64 15.22 3.12 4.04
CA LYS A 64 14.53 4.27 4.65
C LYS A 64 13.50 3.87 5.69
N ASN A 65 13.27 2.56 5.85
CA ASN A 65 12.24 1.99 6.71
C ASN A 65 10.84 2.55 6.40
N GLN A 66 10.47 2.53 5.11
CA GLN A 66 9.23 3.09 4.59
C GLN A 66 8.40 2.06 3.81
N VAL A 67 7.08 2.23 3.86
CA VAL A 67 6.13 1.56 2.95
C VAL A 67 5.34 2.63 2.21
N VAL A 68 5.23 2.48 0.89
CA VAL A 68 4.51 3.40 0.02
C VAL A 68 3.36 2.68 -0.67
N ALA A 69 2.19 3.30 -0.70
CA ALA A 69 1.03 2.84 -1.46
C ALA A 69 0.52 3.95 -2.38
N THR A 70 0.25 3.59 -3.64
CA THR A 70 -0.25 4.52 -4.65
C THR A 70 -1.69 4.20 -4.99
N MET A 71 -2.59 5.13 -4.72
CA MET A 71 -4.04 4.96 -4.84
C MET A 71 -4.58 5.83 -5.97
N THR A 72 -5.49 5.29 -6.80
CA THR A 72 -6.24 6.10 -7.78
C THR A 72 -7.69 6.28 -7.35
N LYS A 73 -8.28 7.45 -7.62
CA LYS A 73 -9.71 7.71 -7.31
C LYS A 73 -10.68 6.71 -7.95
N ASN A 74 -10.27 6.04 -9.03
CA ASN A 74 -11.09 5.11 -9.81
C ASN A 74 -10.93 3.63 -9.37
N MET A 75 -10.32 3.38 -8.21
CA MET A 75 -10.17 2.02 -7.66
C MET A 75 -11.49 1.37 -7.26
N TYR A 76 -12.55 2.15 -7.12
CA TYR A 76 -13.89 1.68 -6.82
C TYR A 76 -14.83 2.37 -7.82
N ARG A 77 -15.01 1.74 -8.98
CA ARG A 77 -16.26 1.91 -9.72
C ARG A 77 -17.28 0.99 -9.09
#